data_AF-A0A8S9MQ49-F1
#
_entry.id   AF-A0A8S9MQ49-F1
#
_cell.length_a   1.000
_cell.length_b   1.000
_cell.length_c   1.000
_cell.angle_alpha   90.00
_cell.angle_beta   90.00
_cell.angle_gamma   90.00
#
_symmetry.space_group_name_H-M   'P 1'
#
loop_
_entity.id
_entity.type
_entity.pdbx_description
1 polymer ?
#
loop_
_entity_poly.entity_id
_entity_poly.type
_entity_poly.pdbx_seq_one_letter_code
_entity_poly.pdbx_strand_id
1 'polypeptide(L)'
;EMEMEFKELKEAIDQVELVDAHAHNIVSLDSSFPFIGTFSEATGDALSFAPHSLSFKEDAVNEIEPGEFAAAADENGESEDVRGAVAS
;
A
#
# COMPACT_ATOMS: atom_id res chain seq x y z
N GLU A 1 -29.13 -2.00 -19.80
CA GLU A 1 -28.51 -3.09 -20.59
C GLU A 1 -26.99 -3.04 -20.50
N MET A 2 -26.30 -1.99 -20.96
CA MET A 2 -24.83 -1.86 -20.81
C MET A 2 -24.31 -2.00 -19.36
N GLU A 3 -24.98 -1.44 -18.37
CA GLU A 3 -24.53 -1.56 -16.96
C GLU A 3 -24.56 -3.01 -16.44
N MET A 4 -25.50 -3.84 -16.91
CA MET A 4 -25.51 -5.28 -16.55
C MET A 4 -24.41 -6.03 -17.29
N GLU A 5 -24.18 -5.71 -18.55
CA GLU A 5 -23.08 -6.28 -19.34
C GLU A 5 -21.70 -5.99 -18.73
N PHE A 6 -21.47 -4.76 -18.25
CA PHE A 6 -20.23 -4.41 -17.52
C PHE A 6 -20.11 -5.13 -16.17
N LYS A 7 -21.23 -5.31 -15.46
CA LYS A 7 -21.23 -6.04 -14.19
C LYS A 7 -20.88 -7.52 -14.39
N GLU A 8 -21.50 -8.17 -15.37
CA GLU A 8 -21.23 -9.57 -15.71
C GLU A 8 -19.77 -9.76 -16.18
N LEU A 9 -19.25 -8.81 -16.97
CA LEU A 9 -17.84 -8.83 -17.39
C LEU A 9 -16.89 -8.69 -16.20
N LYS A 10 -17.17 -7.78 -15.26
CA LYS A 10 -16.36 -7.63 -14.05
C LYS A 10 -16.38 -8.90 -13.21
N GLU A 11 -17.57 -9.46 -12.97
CA GLU A 11 -17.72 -10.72 -12.21
C GLU A 11 -16.95 -11.87 -12.90
N ALA A 12 -16.98 -11.94 -14.23
CA ALA A 12 -16.22 -12.94 -14.97
C ALA A 12 -14.70 -12.74 -14.82
N ILE A 13 -14.20 -11.51 -14.86
CA ILE A 13 -12.77 -11.19 -14.71
C ILE A 13 -12.28 -11.49 -13.29
N ASP A 14 -13.04 -11.10 -12.26
CA ASP A 14 -12.67 -11.27 -10.86
C ASP A 14 -12.56 -12.76 -10.45
N GLN A 15 -13.16 -13.68 -11.22
CA GLN A 15 -13.10 -15.14 -10.97
C GLN A 15 -11.92 -15.84 -11.70
N VAL A 16 -11.17 -15.13 -12.55
CA VAL A 16 -10.05 -15.71 -13.28
C VAL A 16 -8.82 -15.77 -12.38
N GLU A 17 -8.14 -16.92 -12.37
CA GLU A 17 -6.84 -17.06 -11.69
C GLU A 17 -5.81 -16.10 -12.29
N LEU A 18 -5.21 -15.26 -11.45
CA LEU A 18 -4.17 -14.32 -11.87
C LEU A 18 -2.80 -15.02 -11.87
N VAL A 19 -2.11 -14.96 -13.00
CA VAL A 19 -0.70 -15.35 -13.11
C VAL A 19 0.14 -14.10 -13.27
N ASP A 20 0.82 -13.71 -12.19
CA ASP A 20 1.76 -12.59 -12.23
C ASP A 20 3.05 -13.02 -12.93
N ALA A 21 3.29 -12.44 -14.12
CA ALA A 21 4.47 -12.72 -14.92
C ALA A 21 5.72 -11.96 -14.45
N HIS A 22 5.57 -10.97 -13.57
CA HIS A 22 6.67 -10.12 -13.14
C HIS A 22 6.48 -9.57 -11.73
N ALA A 23 7.12 -10.24 -10.77
CA ALA A 23 7.21 -9.80 -9.39
C ALA A 23 8.66 -9.81 -8.89
N HIS A 24 8.91 -9.02 -7.85
CA HIS A 24 10.13 -9.08 -7.05
C HIS A 24 9.91 -9.92 -5.79
N ASN A 25 11.00 -10.36 -5.15
CA ASN A 25 10.94 -11.13 -3.93
C ASN A 25 10.36 -10.30 -2.77
N ILE A 26 9.55 -10.94 -1.95
CA ILE A 26 9.10 -10.37 -0.67
C ILE A 26 10.32 -10.24 0.25
N VAL A 27 10.40 -9.12 0.97
CA VAL A 27 11.46 -8.86 1.95
C VAL A 27 11.21 -9.65 3.25
N SER A 28 12.28 -9.95 3.99
CA SER A 28 12.14 -10.62 5.29
C SER A 28 11.51 -9.71 6.33
N LEU A 29 10.88 -10.30 7.36
CA LEU A 29 10.27 -9.54 8.47
C LEU A 29 11.28 -8.70 9.26
N ASP A 30 12.54 -9.10 9.26
CA ASP A 30 13.67 -8.41 9.90
C ASP A 30 14.48 -7.52 8.93
N SER A 31 13.94 -7.26 7.73
CA SER A 31 14.57 -6.42 6.73
C SER A 31 14.72 -4.98 7.22
N SER A 32 15.86 -4.36 6.91
CA SER A 32 16.06 -2.92 7.11
C SER A 32 15.48 -2.08 5.96
N PHE A 33 14.78 -2.69 5.00
CA PHE A 33 14.17 -1.98 3.89
C PHE A 33 12.97 -1.18 4.40
N PRO A 34 12.93 0.15 4.18
CA PRO A 34 11.86 0.99 4.69
C PRO A 34 10.54 0.66 3.98
N PHE A 35 9.48 0.41 4.75
CA PHE A 35 8.14 0.13 4.21
C PHE A 35 7.66 1.20 3.23
N ILE A 36 7.89 2.48 3.52
CA ILE A 36 7.51 3.57 2.62
C ILE A 36 8.19 3.50 1.22
N GLY A 37 9.35 2.84 1.13
CA GLY A 37 10.06 2.59 -0.12
C GLY A 37 9.44 1.50 -1.00
N THR A 38 8.46 0.73 -0.50
CA THR A 38 7.73 -0.24 -1.35
C THR A 38 6.74 0.45 -2.27
N PHE A 39 6.32 1.68 -1.93
CA PHE A 39 5.31 2.45 -2.68
C PHE A 39 5.93 3.46 -3.66
N SER A 40 7.24 3.70 -3.56
CA SER A 40 7.93 4.71 -4.34
C SER A 40 9.40 4.39 -4.50
N GLU A 41 9.94 4.61 -5.70
CA GLU A 41 11.38 4.61 -5.96
C GLU A 41 12.10 5.88 -5.45
N ALA A 42 11.37 6.78 -4.78
CA ALA A 42 11.96 7.99 -4.22
C ALA A 42 13.02 7.68 -3.16
N THR A 43 14.07 8.49 -3.11
CA THR A 43 15.19 8.35 -2.16
C THR A 43 15.53 9.68 -1.52
N GLY A 44 16.13 9.65 -0.33
CA GLY A 44 16.49 10.87 0.40
C GLY A 44 15.25 11.70 0.73
N ASP A 45 15.37 13.02 0.66
CA ASP A 45 14.29 13.95 1.02
C ASP A 45 13.01 13.73 0.19
N ALA A 46 13.13 13.21 -1.03
CA ALA A 46 11.97 12.94 -1.88
C ALA A 46 11.05 11.85 -1.30
N LEU A 47 11.57 10.95 -0.47
CA LEU A 47 10.78 9.89 0.17
C LEU A 47 9.70 10.46 1.11
N SER A 48 9.91 11.66 1.65
CA SER A 48 8.92 12.35 2.48
C SER A 48 7.60 12.65 1.74
N PHE A 49 7.63 12.66 0.40
CA PHE A 49 6.43 12.88 -0.43
C PHE A 49 5.75 11.59 -0.90
N ALA A 50 6.36 10.42 -0.68
CA ALA A 50 5.77 9.13 -1.03
C ALA A 50 4.37 8.86 -0.44
N PRO A 51 4.00 9.34 0.77
CA PRO A 51 2.66 9.16 1.32
C PRO A 51 1.55 9.85 0.52
N HIS A 52 1.91 10.82 -0.32
CA HIS A 52 0.94 11.49 -1.20
C HIS A 52 0.69 10.74 -2.51
N SER A 53 1.51 9.73 -2.83
CA SER A 53 1.36 8.90 -4.04
C SER A 53 0.07 8.07 -4.00
N LEU A 54 -0.40 7.65 -5.17
CA LEU A 54 -1.56 6.76 -5.27
C LEU A 54 -1.24 5.37 -4.71
N SER A 55 -0.05 4.84 -5.01
CA SER A 55 0.40 3.53 -4.53
C SER A 55 0.29 3.40 -3.00
N PHE A 56 0.66 4.46 -2.27
CA PHE A 56 0.53 4.48 -0.81
C PHE A 56 -0.93 4.54 -0.34
N LYS A 57 -1.79 5.31 -1.02
CA LYS A 57 -3.20 5.49 -0.63
C LYS A 57 -4.06 4.27 -0.92
N GLU A 58 -3.83 3.59 -2.04
CA GLU A 58 -4.63 2.43 -2.45
C GLU A 58 -4.39 1.22 -1.53
N ASP A 59 -3.16 1.00 -1.10
CA ASP A 59 -2.83 -0.07 -0.15
C ASP A 59 -3.29 0.27 1.28
N ALA A 60 -3.14 1.52 1.72
CA ALA A 60 -3.60 1.94 3.07
C ALA A 60 -5.13 1.86 3.26
N VAL A 61 -5.91 1.94 2.18
CA VAL A 61 -7.39 1.93 2.24
C VAL A 61 -7.98 0.51 2.16
N ASN A 62 -7.26 -0.45 1.57
CA ASN A 62 -7.81 -1.78 1.31
C ASN A 62 -7.39 -2.86 2.33
N GLU A 63 -6.34 -2.65 3.13
CA GLU A 63 -5.81 -3.68 4.04
C GLU A 63 -5.84 -3.34 5.54
N ILE A 64 -6.22 -2.12 5.93
CA ILE A 64 -6.04 -1.63 7.30
C ILE A 64 -7.36 -1.09 7.88
N GLU A 65 -7.79 -1.61 9.03
CA GLU A 65 -8.92 -1.05 9.78
C GLU A 65 -8.62 0.45 10.08
N PRO A 66 -9.58 1.38 9.92
CA PRO A 66 -9.37 2.83 9.92
C PRO A 66 -8.80 3.46 11.22
N GLY A 67 -8.28 2.67 12.16
CA GLY A 67 -7.61 3.12 13.39
C GLY A 67 -6.12 2.76 13.53
N GLU A 68 -5.54 1.90 12.69
CA GLU A 68 -4.15 1.44 12.88
C GLU A 68 -3.09 2.37 12.27
N PHE A 69 -3.47 3.24 11.33
CA PHE A 69 -2.53 4.18 10.70
C PHE A 69 -2.46 5.56 11.38
N ALA A 70 -3.30 5.84 12.38
CA ALA A 70 -3.38 7.16 13.02
C ALA A 70 -2.12 7.59 13.81
N ALA A 71 -1.06 6.78 13.80
CA ALA A 71 0.22 7.11 14.43
C ALA A 71 1.35 7.44 13.44
N ALA A 72 1.14 7.37 12.13
CA ALA A 72 2.24 7.46 11.15
C ALA A 72 2.37 8.79 10.39
N ALA A 73 1.40 9.70 10.52
CA ALA A 73 1.56 11.08 10.07
C ALA A 73 0.65 11.97 10.92
N ASP A 74 1.23 12.93 11.62
CA ASP A 74 0.45 14.01 12.20
C ASP A 74 -0.20 14.84 11.07
N GLU A 75 -1.14 15.71 11.44
CA GLU A 75 -1.80 16.64 10.52
C GLU A 75 -0.86 17.62 9.80
N ASN A 76 0.45 17.57 10.11
CA ASN A 76 1.51 18.40 9.55
C ASN A 76 2.46 17.64 8.60
N GLY A 77 2.27 16.33 8.41
CA GLY A 77 3.07 15.52 7.48
C GLY A 77 4.45 15.13 8.00
N GLU A 78 4.67 15.17 9.32
CA GLU A 78 5.89 14.63 9.91
C GLU A 78 5.72 13.13 10.17
N SER A 79 6.60 12.31 9.56
CA SER A 79 6.66 10.87 9.81
C SER A 79 7.56 10.60 11.01
N GLU A 80 6.96 10.17 12.13
CA GLU A 80 7.74 9.67 13.25
C GLU A 80 8.22 8.23 12.98
N ASP A 81 9.45 7.94 13.41
CA ASP A 81 10.12 6.65 13.26
C ASP A 81 9.33 5.54 13.98
N VAL A 82 8.58 4.74 13.21
CA VAL A 82 7.71 3.66 13.72
C VAL A 82 8.56 2.44 14.13
N ARG A 83 9.41 2.60 15.14
CA ARG A 83 10.13 1.47 15.78
C ARG A 83 9.27 0.71 16.80
N GLY A 84 7.98 1.04 16.94
CA GLY A 84 7.15 0.58 18.05
C GLY A 84 5.90 -0.26 17.71
N ALA A 85 5.52 -0.46 16.44
CA ALA A 85 4.20 -1.00 16.11
C ALA A 85 4.13 -2.53 15.92
N VAL A 86 4.98 -3.31 16.60
CA VAL A 86 4.76 -4.76 16.76
C VAL A 86 4.99 -5.15 18.22
N ALA A 87 4.00 -4.86 19.05
CA ALA A 87 3.86 -5.48 20.36
C ALA A 87 2.37 -5.56 20.72
N SER A 88 1.70 -6.63 20.28
CA SER A 88 0.73 -7.46 21.02
C SER A 88 0.04 -8.43 20.08
#